data_AF-A0A1H7INU8-F1
#
_entry.id   AF-A0A1H7INU8-F1
#
_cell.length_a   1.000
_cell.length_b   1.000
_cell.length_c   1.000
_cell.angle_alpha   90.00
_cell.angle_beta   90.00
_cell.angle_gamma   90.00
#
_symmetry.space_group_name_H-M   'P 1'
#
loop_
_entity.id
_entity.type
_entity.pdbx_description
1 polymer ?
#
loop_
_entity_poly.entity_id
_entity_poly.type
_entity_poly.pdbx_seq_one_letter_code
_entity_poly.pdbx_strand_id
1 'polypeptide(L)'
;MDKTTSITTIKKEMQLQEWSAQIKAQQASGLTIREWCKENGIKPNTYYNRLRKVREKYIENSPTIVPVSVPCSNENIRIEKNGLQISLPADISADTLTALVHELC
;
A
#
# COMPACT_ATOMS: atom_id res chain seq x y z
N MET A 1 -3.70 -25.93 -29.03
CA MET A 1 -3.98 -24.63 -28.39
C MET A 1 -5.28 -24.13 -28.98
N ASP A 2 -6.38 -24.25 -28.23
CA ASP A 2 -7.72 -24.10 -28.78
C ASP A 2 -8.06 -22.64 -29.10
N LYS A 3 -8.45 -22.41 -30.36
CA LYS A 3 -8.73 -21.09 -30.94
C LYS A 3 -9.84 -20.36 -30.16
N THR A 4 -10.81 -21.10 -29.63
CA THR A 4 -11.94 -20.58 -28.85
C THR A 4 -11.51 -19.96 -27.52
N THR A 5 -10.62 -20.62 -26.78
CA THR A 5 -10.11 -20.10 -25.49
C THR A 5 -9.39 -18.78 -25.70
N SER A 6 -8.58 -18.69 -26.76
CA SER A 6 -7.83 -17.48 -27.10
C SER A 6 -8.75 -16.28 -27.38
N ILE A 7 -9.82 -16.47 -28.17
CA ILE A 7 -10.80 -15.41 -28.48
C ILE A 7 -11.51 -14.92 -27.22
N THR A 8 -11.89 -15.84 -26.32
CA THR A 8 -12.58 -15.46 -25.08
C THR A 8 -11.69 -14.66 -24.13
N THR A 9 -10.39 -14.96 -24.08
CA THR A 9 -9.42 -14.22 -23.26
C THR A 9 -9.22 -12.81 -23.80
N ILE A 10 -8.99 -12.66 -25.11
CA ILE A 10 -8.84 -11.35 -25.76
C ILE A 10 -10.08 -10.48 -25.52
N LYS A 11 -11.29 -11.05 -25.64
CA LYS A 11 -12.53 -10.32 -25.37
C LYS A 11 -12.62 -9.80 -23.93
N LYS A 12 -12.17 -10.60 -22.95
CA LYS A 12 -12.17 -10.19 -21.53
C LYS A 12 -11.18 -9.05 -21.29
N GLU A 13 -10.01 -9.10 -21.89
CA GLU A 13 -8.98 -8.04 -21.78
C GLU A 13 -9.47 -6.73 -22.39
N MET A 14 -10.08 -6.79 -23.58
CA MET A 14 -10.66 -5.61 -24.24
C MET A 14 -11.78 -4.99 -23.39
N GLN A 15 -12.66 -5.81 -22.81
CA GLN A 15 -13.70 -5.33 -21.91
C GLN A 15 -13.11 -4.66 -20.66
N LEU A 16 -12.04 -5.22 -20.10
CA LEU A 16 -11.38 -4.66 -18.93
C LEU A 16 -10.76 -3.29 -19.23
N GLN A 17 -10.11 -3.15 -20.39
CA GLN A 17 -9.56 -1.87 -20.85
C GLN A 17 -10.66 -0.83 -21.00
N GLU A 18 -11.77 -1.18 -21.66
CA GLU A 18 -12.93 -0.30 -21.82
C GLU A 18 -13.51 0.16 -20.46
N TRP A 19 -13.69 -0.78 -19.53
CA TRP A 19 -14.19 -0.45 -18.20
C TRP A 19 -13.23 0.44 -17.42
N SER A 20 -11.92 0.23 -17.57
CA SER A 20 -10.91 1.09 -16.96
C SER A 20 -10.95 2.52 -17.50
N ALA A 21 -11.19 2.69 -18.80
CA ALA A 21 -11.34 4.00 -19.43
C ALA A 21 -12.60 4.71 -18.92
N GLN A 22 -13.72 3.99 -18.82
CA GLN A 22 -14.97 4.52 -18.25
C GLN A 22 -14.82 4.99 -16.80
N ILE A 23 -14.11 4.22 -15.97
CA ILE A 23 -13.86 4.59 -14.57
C ILE A 23 -13.02 5.86 -14.50
N LYS A 24 -11.96 5.96 -15.33
CA LYS A 24 -11.14 7.19 -15.42
C LYS A 24 -11.96 8.39 -15.88
N ALA A 25 -12.82 8.22 -16.88
CA ALA A 25 -13.72 9.26 -17.36
C ALA A 25 -14.70 9.72 -16.27
N GLN A 26 -15.27 8.77 -15.50
CA GLN A 26 -16.12 9.11 -14.36
C GLN A 26 -15.36 9.92 -13.30
N GLN A 27 -14.14 9.49 -12.94
CA GLN A 27 -13.32 10.21 -11.97
C GLN A 27 -12.95 11.63 -12.46
N ALA A 28 -12.63 11.77 -13.74
CA ALA A 28 -12.32 13.06 -14.36
C ALA A 28 -13.55 13.98 -14.47
N SER A 29 -14.75 13.42 -14.57
CA SER A 29 -16.00 14.20 -14.69
C SER A 29 -16.37 14.97 -13.42
N GLY A 30 -15.91 14.52 -12.25
CA GLY A 30 -16.32 15.08 -10.95
C GLY A 30 -17.78 14.78 -10.55
N LEU A 31 -18.57 14.13 -11.42
CA LEU A 31 -19.94 13.74 -11.15
C LEU A 31 -20.00 12.57 -10.17
N THR A 32 -21.11 12.45 -9.44
CA THR A 32 -21.36 11.23 -8.68
C THR A 32 -21.54 10.04 -9.64
N ILE A 33 -21.24 8.84 -9.16
CA ILE A 33 -21.38 7.61 -9.96
C ILE A 33 -22.80 7.47 -10.53
N ARG A 34 -23.83 7.85 -9.79
CA ARG A 34 -25.24 7.76 -10.22
C ARG A 34 -25.54 8.71 -11.38
N GLU A 35 -25.09 9.95 -11.32
CA GLU A 35 -25.27 10.94 -12.37
C GLU A 35 -24.50 10.54 -13.63
N TRP A 36 -23.23 10.18 -13.47
CA TRP A 36 -22.41 9.72 -14.59
C TRP A 36 -23.00 8.47 -15.26
N CYS A 37 -23.50 7.51 -14.47
CA CYS A 37 -24.20 6.34 -14.98
C CYS A 37 -25.46 6.71 -15.78
N LYS A 38 -26.23 7.70 -15.31
CA LYS A 38 -27.43 8.19 -15.99
C LYS A 38 -27.08 8.83 -17.34
N GLU A 39 -26.05 9.68 -17.39
CA GLU A 39 -25.61 10.34 -18.63
C GLU A 39 -25.05 9.34 -19.65
N ASN A 40 -24.31 8.33 -19.19
CA ASN A 40 -23.67 7.33 -20.06
C ASN A 40 -24.57 6.12 -20.35
N GLY A 41 -25.83 6.13 -19.90
CA GLY A 41 -26.78 5.04 -20.14
C GLY A 41 -26.39 3.70 -19.48
N ILE A 42 -25.62 3.74 -18.38
CA ILE A 42 -25.16 2.56 -17.67
C ILE A 42 -25.97 2.40 -16.37
N LYS A 43 -26.33 1.16 -16.02
CA LYS A 43 -26.95 0.88 -14.71
C LYS A 43 -25.89 0.98 -13.60
N PRO A 44 -26.16 1.62 -12.45
CA PRO A 44 -25.21 1.72 -11.35
C PRO A 44 -24.63 0.36 -10.91
N ASN A 45 -25.46 -0.69 -10.82
CA ASN A 45 -25.00 -2.04 -10.47
C ASN A 45 -23.99 -2.59 -11.48
N THR A 46 -24.18 -2.31 -12.78
CA THR A 46 -23.24 -2.69 -13.82
C THR A 46 -21.92 -1.96 -13.64
N TYR A 47 -21.96 -0.66 -13.34
CA TYR A 47 -20.76 0.12 -13.04
C TYR A 47 -19.98 -0.47 -11.85
N TYR A 48 -20.63 -0.72 -10.72
CA TYR A 48 -19.97 -1.31 -9.55
C TYR A 48 -19.39 -2.70 -9.85
N ASN A 49 -20.08 -3.51 -10.66
CA ASN A 49 -19.57 -4.80 -11.09
C ASN A 49 -18.29 -4.66 -11.94
N ARG A 50 -18.28 -3.72 -12.89
CA ARG A 50 -17.11 -3.40 -13.71
C ARG A 50 -15.94 -2.90 -12.85
N LEU A 51 -16.21 -1.97 -11.93
CA LEU A 51 -15.23 -1.42 -10.98
C LEU A 51 -14.58 -2.51 -10.13
N ARG A 52 -15.37 -3.43 -9.58
CA ARG A 52 -14.85 -4.57 -8.82
C ARG A 52 -13.91 -5.43 -9.67
N LYS A 53 -14.33 -5.82 -10.89
CA LYS A 53 -13.49 -6.62 -11.80
C LYS A 53 -12.18 -5.94 -12.17
N VAL A 54 -12.23 -4.63 -12.39
CA VAL A 54 -11.03 -3.83 -12.65
C VAL A 54 -10.09 -3.86 -11.44
N ARG A 55 -10.60 -3.65 -10.22
CA ARG A 55 -9.80 -3.72 -8.98
C ARG A 55 -9.20 -5.09 -8.74
N GLU A 56 -9.98 -6.16 -8.90
CA GLU A 56 -9.50 -7.54 -8.78
C GLU A 56 -8.32 -7.80 -9.71
N LYS A 57 -8.39 -7.32 -10.96
CA LYS A 57 -7.28 -7.50 -11.91
C LYS A 57 -6.04 -6.68 -11.54
N TYR A 58 -6.22 -5.47 -11.01
CA TYR A 58 -5.09 -4.69 -10.51
C TYR A 58 -4.41 -5.37 -9.33
N ILE A 59 -5.17 -5.99 -8.41
CA ILE A 59 -4.62 -6.74 -7.28
C ILE A 59 -3.86 -7.98 -7.77
N GLU A 60 -4.45 -8.77 -8.68
CA GLU A 60 -3.79 -9.96 -9.27
C GLU A 60 -2.46 -9.60 -9.97
N ASN A 61 -2.40 -8.41 -10.58
CA ASN A 61 -1.21 -7.92 -11.27
C ASN A 61 -0.24 -7.14 -10.36
N SER A 62 -0.60 -6.86 -9.10
CA SER A 62 0.23 -6.05 -8.20
C SER A 62 1.28 -6.90 -7.49
N PRO A 63 2.54 -6.43 -7.36
CA PRO A 63 3.56 -7.15 -6.62
C PRO A 63 3.24 -7.15 -5.12
N THR A 64 3.39 -8.31 -4.48
CA THR A 64 3.21 -8.46 -3.03
C THR A 64 4.20 -7.58 -2.27
N ILE A 65 3.69 -6.62 -1.49
CA ILE A 65 4.51 -5.80 -0.59
C ILE A 65 4.89 -6.66 0.61
N VAL A 66 6.17 -7.02 0.72
CA VAL A 66 6.72 -7.71 1.88
C VAL A 66 7.35 -6.70 2.85
N PRO A 67 7.15 -6.84 4.18
CA PRO A 67 7.79 -5.98 5.15
C PRO A 67 9.30 -6.15 5.08
N VAL A 68 10.01 -5.04 4.86
CA VAL A 68 11.47 -5.01 4.95
C VAL A 68 11.81 -4.98 6.43
N SER A 69 12.38 -6.08 6.94
CA SER A 69 12.95 -6.10 8.29
C SER A 69 14.17 -5.17 8.31
N VAL A 70 14.02 -4.01 8.94
CA VAL A 70 15.13 -3.10 9.20
C VAL A 70 16.07 -3.80 10.19
N PRO A 71 17.37 -3.97 9.90
CA PRO A 71 18.30 -4.45 10.91
C PRO A 71 18.40 -3.38 12.00
N CYS A 72 17.73 -3.63 13.14
CA CYS A 72 17.93 -2.85 14.34
C CYS A 72 19.30 -3.27 14.89
N SER A 73 20.30 -2.40 14.79
CA SER A 73 21.57 -2.58 15.47
C SER A 73 21.29 -2.59 16.98
N ASN A 74 21.39 -3.77 17.61
CA ASN A 74 21.39 -3.91 19.07
C ASN A 74 22.73 -3.40 19.63
N GLU A 75 23.12 -2.19 19.28
CA GLU A 75 24.37 -1.59 19.75
C GLU A 75 24.12 -1.03 21.15
N ASN A 76 24.83 -1.55 22.14
CA ASN A 76 24.76 -1.01 23.49
C ASN A 76 25.54 0.30 23.56
N ILE A 77 24.95 1.33 24.17
CA ILE A 77 25.59 2.60 24.50
C ILE A 77 26.59 2.33 25.64
N ARG A 78 27.85 2.74 25.49
CA ARG A 78 28.88 2.61 26.54
C ARG A 78 29.26 3.99 27.09
N ILE A 79 29.17 4.16 28.41
CA ILE A 79 29.54 5.37 29.15
C ILE A 79 30.74 5.05 30.04
N GLU A 80 31.77 5.89 30.03
CA GLU A 80 32.96 5.75 30.88
C GLU A 80 33.24 7.05 31.64
N LYS A 81 33.38 6.97 32.98
CA LYS A 81 33.78 8.10 33.82
C LYS A 81 34.55 7.65 35.07
N ASN A 82 35.70 8.24 35.36
CA ASN A 82 36.51 7.97 36.56
C ASN A 82 36.79 6.46 36.81
N GLY A 83 36.94 5.67 35.75
CA GLY A 83 37.14 4.21 35.82
C GLY A 83 35.85 3.39 35.95
N LEU A 84 34.68 4.02 36.08
CA LEU A 84 33.39 3.36 36.01
C LEU A 84 32.95 3.22 34.54
N GLN A 85 32.67 1.99 34.10
CA GLN A 85 32.13 1.69 32.79
C GLN A 85 30.70 1.16 32.90
N ILE A 86 29.76 1.79 32.19
CA ILE A 86 28.35 1.40 32.14
C ILE A 86 28.00 1.06 30.69
N SER A 87 27.32 -0.07 30.48
CA SER A 87 26.79 -0.47 29.18
C SER A 87 25.26 -0.50 29.27
N LEU A 88 24.60 0.26 28.39
CA LEU A 88 23.17 0.49 28.35
C LEU A 88 22.61 0.04 27.00
N PRO A 89 21.37 -0.43 26.92
CA PRO A 89 20.76 -0.78 25.65
C PRO A 89 20.40 0.47 24.83
N ALA A 90 20.44 0.39 23.49
CA ALA A 90 20.17 1.53 22.60
C ALA A 90 18.73 2.05 22.64
N ASP A 91 17.79 1.28 23.19
CA ASP A 91 16.38 1.65 23.32
C ASP A 91 16.06 2.36 24.66
N ILE A 92 17.09 2.70 25.45
CA ILE A 92 16.91 3.43 26.71
C ILE A 92 16.30 4.82 26.48
N SER A 93 15.35 5.20 27.33
CA SER A 93 14.72 6.51 27.25
C SER A 93 15.70 7.64 27.58
N ALA A 94 15.52 8.79 26.91
CA ALA A 94 16.34 9.98 27.11
C ALA A 94 16.34 10.46 28.57
N ASP A 95 15.20 10.38 29.26
CA ASP A 95 15.08 10.75 30.67
C ASP A 95 15.99 9.91 31.57
N THR A 96 16.01 8.59 31.37
CA THR A 96 16.84 7.67 32.16
C THR A 96 18.32 7.91 31.88
N LEU A 97 18.68 8.13 30.62
CA LEU A 97 20.06 8.43 30.23
C LEU A 97 20.52 9.76 30.83
N THR A 98 19.66 10.78 30.85
CA THR A 98 19.97 12.09 31.44
C THR A 98 20.14 12.00 32.95
N ALA A 99 19.28 11.25 33.65
CA ALA A 99 19.40 11.03 35.08
C ALA A 99 20.74 10.35 35.44
N LEU A 100 21.13 9.32 34.67
CA LEU A 100 22.43 8.65 34.86
C LEU A 100 23.61 9.59 34.63
N VAL A 101 23.57 10.42 33.58
CA VAL A 101 24.64 11.40 33.31
C VAL A 101 24.74 12.43 34.43
N HIS A 102 23.62 12.87 34.99
CA HIS A 102 23.59 13.83 36.09
C HIS A 102 24.18 13.25 37.38
N GLU A 103 23.86 12.01 37.73
CA GLU A 103 24.43 11.35 38.92
C GLU A 103 25.93 11.07 38.80
N LEU A 104 26.41 10.89 37.57
CA LEU A 104 27.83 10.70 37.32
C LEU A 104 28.61 12.01 37.33
N CYS A 105 27.97 13.16 37.07
CA CYS A 105 28.55 14.52 36.98
C CYS A 105 28.79 15.18 38.33
#